data_AF-A0A1Q7EJV5-F1
#
_entry.id   AF-A0A1Q7EJV5-F1
#
_cell.length_a   1.000
_cell.length_b   1.000
_cell.length_c   1.000
_cell.angle_alpha   90.00
_cell.angle_beta   90.00
_cell.angle_gamma   90.00
#
_symmetry.space_group_name_H-M   'P 1'
#
loop_
_entity.id
_entity.type
_entity.pdbx_description
1 polymer ?
#
loop_
_entity_poly.entity_id
_entity_poly.type
_entity_poly.pdbx_seq_one_letter_code
_entity_poly.pdbx_strand_id
1 'polypeptide(L)'
;MPAAQTGQPGRFSPDGFWWWDGASWRPAYSQDRLWRWNGQSWVPAASARARSGGGVGLAIGLTVGAFAIVLILVVVVVLVILGTMGGQIANVFSNVAAALNSTPSP
;
A
#
# COMPACT_ATOMS: atom_id res chain seq x y z
N MET A 1 2.92 15.77 -52.32
CA MET A 1 3.45 14.40 -52.17
C MET A 1 4.85 14.54 -51.55
N PRO A 2 5.05 14.46 -50.23
CA PRO A 2 6.38 14.68 -49.66
C PRO A 2 7.25 13.44 -49.86
N ALA A 3 8.48 13.70 -50.29
CA ALA A 3 9.49 12.73 -50.70
C ALA A 3 9.81 11.70 -49.60
N ALA A 4 9.83 10.42 -49.99
CA ALA A 4 10.32 9.33 -49.18
C ALA A 4 11.84 9.52 -48.94
N GLN A 5 12.19 10.13 -47.80
CA GLN A 5 13.51 9.98 -47.23
C GLN A 5 13.70 8.48 -46.98
N THR A 6 14.70 7.89 -47.65
CA THR A 6 15.15 6.51 -47.52
C THR A 6 15.57 6.22 -46.08
N GLY A 7 14.57 5.98 -45.22
CA GLY A 7 14.77 5.72 -43.81
C GLY A 7 15.33 4.33 -43.60
N GLN A 8 16.41 4.24 -42.84
CA GLN A 8 16.85 2.96 -42.29
C GLN A 8 15.66 2.28 -41.56
N PRO A 9 15.49 0.95 -41.70
CA PRO A 9 14.50 0.19 -40.94
C PRO A 9 14.63 0.50 -39.44
N GLY A 10 13.52 0.86 -38.79
CA GLY A 10 13.52 1.26 -37.37
C GLY A 10 13.63 2.76 -37.11
N ARG A 11 13.66 3.62 -38.15
CA ARG A 11 13.52 5.07 -37.98
C ARG A 11 12.08 5.44 -37.58
N PHE A 12 11.95 6.24 -36.53
CA PHE A 12 10.68 6.85 -36.12
C PHE A 12 10.48 8.22 -36.76
N SER A 13 9.22 8.58 -37.01
CA SER A 13 8.82 9.92 -37.41
C SER A 13 9.12 10.92 -36.27
N PRO A 14 9.37 12.23 -36.55
CA PRO A 14 9.71 13.22 -35.51
C PRO A 14 8.67 13.34 -34.39
N ASP A 15 7.40 13.09 -34.71
CA ASP A 15 6.27 13.07 -33.78
C ASP A 15 6.19 11.76 -32.96
N GLY A 16 6.96 10.73 -33.33
CA GLY A 16 7.02 9.45 -32.64
C GLY A 16 5.80 8.54 -32.82
N PHE A 17 4.80 8.93 -33.62
CA PHE A 17 3.57 8.16 -33.84
C PHE A 17 3.69 7.11 -34.94
N TRP A 18 4.72 7.23 -35.79
CA TRP A 18 4.93 6.35 -36.92
C TRP A 18 6.37 5.82 -36.93
N TRP A 19 6.53 4.60 -37.40
CA TRP A 19 7.84 3.99 -37.66
C TRP A 19 7.91 3.53 -39.11
N TRP A 20 9.13 3.54 -39.66
CA TRP A 20 9.38 3.10 -41.03
C TRP A 20 9.73 1.62 -41.06
N ASP A 21 8.94 0.83 -41.80
CA ASP A 21 9.13 -0.61 -41.94
C ASP A 21 10.09 -1.01 -43.07
N GLY A 22 10.61 -0.04 -43.82
CA GLY A 22 11.43 -0.26 -45.02
C GLY A 22 10.69 0.01 -46.33
N ALA A 23 9.35 -0.01 -46.33
CA ALA A 23 8.51 0.23 -47.51
C ALA A 23 7.43 1.29 -47.29
N SER A 24 6.90 1.39 -46.07
CA SER A 24 5.77 2.23 -45.70
C SER A 24 5.87 2.71 -44.24
N TRP A 25 5.19 3.82 -43.94
CA TRP A 25 5.02 4.29 -42.57
C TRP A 25 3.93 3.46 -41.88
N ARG A 26 4.28 2.84 -40.76
CA ARG A 26 3.34 2.08 -39.91
C ARG A 26 3.11 2.79 -38.58
N PRO A 27 1.92 2.66 -37.96
CA PRO A 27 1.67 3.19 -36.63
C PRO A 27 2.65 2.57 -35.62
N ALA A 28 3.27 3.42 -34.79
CA ALA A 28 4.13 3.00 -33.68
C ALA A 28 3.32 2.56 -32.45
N TYR A 29 2.00 2.72 -32.48
CA TYR A 29 1.08 2.30 -31.43
C TYR A 29 0.06 1.32 -31.98
N SER A 30 -0.31 0.33 -31.17
CA SER A 30 -1.48 -0.51 -31.44
C SER A 30 -2.76 0.33 -31.40
N GLN A 31 -3.84 -0.14 -32.04
CA GLN A 31 -5.10 0.60 -32.12
C GLN A 31 -5.71 0.89 -30.74
N ASP A 32 -5.51 -0.03 -29.79
CA ASP A 32 -5.91 0.09 -28.38
C ASP A 32 -4.98 0.98 -27.53
N ARG A 33 -3.87 1.48 -28.11
CA ARG A 33 -2.80 2.25 -27.45
C ARG A 33 -2.13 1.54 -26.26
N LEU A 34 -2.31 0.23 -26.10
CA LEU A 34 -1.69 -0.54 -25.02
C LEU A 34 -0.24 -0.95 -25.35
N TRP A 35 0.10 -1.02 -26.63
CA TRP A 35 1.40 -1.46 -27.12
C TRP A 35 2.06 -0.38 -27.98
N ARG A 36 3.37 -0.27 -27.85
CA ARG A 36 4.25 0.62 -28.61
C ARG A 36 5.35 -0.20 -29.28
N TRP A 37 5.61 0.05 -30.55
CA TRP A 37 6.71 -0.55 -31.29
C TRP A 37 8.04 0.07 -30.85
N ASN A 38 9.03 -0.76 -30.49
CA ASN A 38 10.37 -0.28 -30.10
C ASN A 38 11.43 -0.41 -31.22
N GLY A 39 11.04 -0.82 -32.43
CA GLY A 39 11.95 -1.10 -33.54
C GLY A 39 12.27 -2.58 -33.74
N GLN A 40 11.97 -3.45 -32.77
CA GLN A 40 12.20 -4.90 -32.83
C GLN A 40 10.95 -5.70 -32.47
N SER A 41 10.19 -5.25 -31.47
CA SER A 41 8.98 -5.90 -30.98
C SER A 41 7.99 -4.89 -30.41
N TRP A 42 6.74 -5.33 -30.24
CA TRP A 42 5.73 -4.58 -29.50
C TRP A 42 6.01 -4.69 -28.00
N VAL A 43 6.20 -3.55 -27.34
CA VAL A 43 6.36 -3.44 -25.89
C VAL A 43 5.17 -2.68 -25.29
N PRO A 44 4.81 -2.88 -24.02
CA PRO A 44 3.72 -2.12 -23.40
C PRO A 44 3.98 -0.61 -23.49
N ALA A 45 3.02 0.15 -24.03
CA ALA A 45 3.11 1.60 -24.20
C ALA A 45 3.19 2.33 -22.85
N ALA A 46 2.64 1.70 -21.80
CA ALA A 46 2.99 2.00 -20.43
C ALA A 46 4.42 1.52 -20.17
N SER A 47 5.41 2.31 -20.62
CA SER A 47 6.72 2.25 -19.99
C SER A 47 6.45 2.43 -18.51
N ALA A 48 6.86 1.46 -17.71
CA ALA A 48 6.96 1.61 -16.28
C ALA A 48 8.00 2.72 -16.00
N ARG A 49 7.65 3.99 -16.26
CA ARG A 49 7.84 4.96 -15.20
C ARG A 49 7.02 4.35 -14.10
N ALA A 50 7.71 3.65 -13.21
CA ALA A 50 7.18 3.27 -11.94
C ALA A 50 6.41 4.52 -11.49
N ARG A 51 5.09 4.48 -11.63
CA ARG A 51 4.22 5.04 -10.64
C ARG A 51 4.64 4.22 -9.44
N SER A 52 5.70 4.67 -8.79
CA SER A 52 6.11 4.29 -7.47
C SER A 52 4.79 4.04 -6.76
N GLY A 53 4.55 2.80 -6.37
CA GLY A 53 3.28 2.33 -5.80
C GLY A 53 3.00 2.96 -4.44
N GLY A 54 3.18 4.27 -4.33
CA GLY A 54 3.06 5.09 -3.15
C GLY A 54 1.62 5.45 -2.82
N GLY A 55 0.63 5.01 -3.60
CA GLY A 55 -0.77 5.09 -3.19
C GLY A 55 -1.16 3.88 -2.34
N VAL A 56 -1.01 2.68 -2.90
CA VAL A 56 -1.55 1.45 -2.31
C VAL A 56 -0.64 0.89 -1.21
N GLY A 57 0.68 0.91 -1.40
CA GLY A 57 1.62 0.41 -0.38
C GLY A 57 1.66 1.27 0.88
N LEU A 58 1.59 2.60 0.73
CA LEU A 58 1.48 3.53 1.85
C LEU A 58 0.11 3.45 2.54
N ALA A 59 -0.99 3.32 1.79
CA ALA A 59 -2.31 3.17 2.39
C ALA A 59 -2.44 1.88 3.22
N ILE A 60 -1.92 0.75 2.71
CA ILE A 60 -1.92 -0.52 3.44
C ILE A 60 -1.00 -0.44 4.67
N GLY A 61 0.21 0.11 4.52
CA GLY A 61 1.15 0.27 5.64
C GLY A 61 0.59 1.15 6.78
N LEU A 62 -0.05 2.27 6.43
CA LEU A 62 -0.68 3.15 7.42
C LEU A 62 -1.88 2.47 8.10
N THR A 63 -2.71 1.75 7.34
CA THR A 63 -3.88 1.07 7.90
C THR A 63 -3.48 -0.06 8.85
N VAL A 64 -2.54 -0.91 8.44
CA VAL A 64 -2.04 -2.02 9.27
C VAL A 64 -1.30 -1.50 10.49
N GLY A 65 -0.44 -0.49 10.32
CA GLY A 65 0.30 0.14 11.43
C GLY A 65 -0.64 0.80 12.45
N ALA A 66 -1.61 1.59 12.00
CA ALA A 66 -2.59 2.22 12.87
C ALA A 66 -3.44 1.17 13.61
N PHE A 67 -3.87 0.12 12.92
CA PHE A 67 -4.63 -0.97 13.54
C PHE A 67 -3.83 -1.71 14.61
N ALA A 68 -2.54 -2.02 14.35
CA ALA A 68 -1.66 -2.64 15.34
C ALA A 68 -1.45 -1.75 16.58
N ILE A 69 -1.28 -0.44 16.39
CA ILE A 69 -1.16 0.52 17.50
C ILE A 69 -2.43 0.54 18.34
N VAL A 70 -3.61 0.56 17.72
CA VAL A 70 -4.89 0.52 18.44
C VAL A 70 -5.03 -0.78 19.22
N LEU A 71 -4.69 -1.93 18.63
CA LEU A 71 -4.73 -3.21 19.34
C LEU A 71 -3.80 -3.23 20.56
N ILE A 72 -2.57 -2.72 20.43
CA ILE A 72 -1.62 -2.61 21.55
C ILE A 72 -2.21 -1.71 22.64
N LEU A 73 -2.78 -0.56 22.27
CA LEU A 73 -3.36 0.38 23.24
C LEU A 73 -4.55 -0.25 23.99
N VAL A 74 -5.42 -0.98 23.29
CA VAL A 74 -6.53 -1.72 23.89
C VAL A 74 -6.02 -2.77 24.88
N VAL A 75 -5.01 -3.56 24.51
CA VAL A 75 -4.41 -4.56 25.41
C VAL A 75 -3.85 -3.91 26.67
N VAL A 76 -3.11 -2.82 26.53
CA VAL A 76 -2.56 -2.08 27.68
C VAL A 76 -3.67 -1.58 28.60
N VAL A 77 -4.72 -0.97 28.05
CA VAL A 77 -5.87 -0.50 28.83
C VAL A 77 -6.54 -1.64 29.58
N VAL A 78 -6.77 -2.78 28.93
CA VAL A 78 -7.36 -3.96 29.58
C VAL A 78 -6.48 -4.46 30.72
N LEU A 79 -5.17 -4.56 30.54
CA LEU A 79 -4.24 -4.98 31.59
C LEU A 79 -4.25 -4.01 32.78
N VAL A 80 -4.30 -2.71 32.53
CA VAL A 80 -4.39 -1.69 33.59
C VAL A 80 -5.71 -1.80 34.35
N ILE A 81 -6.84 -1.97 33.66
CA ILE A 81 -8.15 -2.16 34.31
C ILE A 81 -8.10 -3.43 35.17
N LEU A 82 -7.69 -4.56 34.61
CA LEU A 82 -7.64 -5.81 35.38
C LEU A 82 -6.70 -5.72 36.59
N GLY A 83 -5.53 -5.08 36.43
CA GLY A 83 -4.57 -4.90 37.52
C GLY A 83 -5.09 -3.99 38.63
N THR A 84 -5.66 -2.83 38.27
CA THR A 84 -6.20 -1.87 39.25
C THR A 84 -7.44 -2.41 39.97
N MET A 85 -8.33 -3.11 39.26
CA MET A 85 -9.50 -3.77 39.85
C MET A 85 -9.09 -4.94 40.76
N GLY A 86 -8.04 -5.70 40.40
CA GLY A 86 -7.49 -6.74 41.27
C GLY A 86 -7.00 -6.19 42.61
N GLY A 87 -6.34 -5.03 42.60
CA GLY A 87 -5.92 -4.34 43.83
C GLY A 87 -7.10 -3.88 44.69
N GLN A 88 -8.16 -3.35 44.08
CA GLN A 88 -9.38 -2.94 44.80
C GLN A 88 -10.07 -4.13 45.46
N ILE A 89 -10.16 -5.27 44.77
CA ILE A 89 -10.75 -6.51 45.31
C ILE A 89 -9.95 -7.01 46.53
N ALA A 90 -8.62 -6.97 46.49
CA ALA A 90 -7.78 -7.37 47.62
C ALA A 90 -8.02 -6.49 48.86
N ASN A 91 -8.15 -5.18 48.66
CA ASN A 91 -8.44 -4.24 49.75
C ASN A 91 -9.82 -4.48 50.37
N VAL A 92 -10.83 -4.82 49.56
CA VAL A 92 -12.17 -5.16 50.06
C VAL A 92 -12.13 -6.42 50.93
N PHE A 93 -11.44 -7.48 50.50
CA PHE A 93 -11.31 -8.70 51.31
C PHE A 93 -10.55 -8.45 52.62
N SER A 94 -9.50 -7.63 52.60
CA SER A 94 -8.78 -7.25 53.81
C SER A 94 -9.68 -6.51 54.80
N ASN A 95 -10.50 -5.57 54.33
CA ASN A 95 -11.45 -4.83 55.17
C ASN A 95 -12.54 -5.74 55.77
N VAL A 96 -13.08 -6.67 54.97
CA VAL A 96 -14.09 -7.63 55.44
C VAL A 96 -13.49 -8.58 56.48
N ALA A 97 -12.29 -9.13 56.23
CA ALA A 97 -11.61 -10.00 57.19
C ALA A 97 -11.29 -9.26 58.50
N ALA A 98 -10.83 -8.00 58.41
CA ALA A 98 -10.60 -7.17 59.59
C ALA A 98 -11.89 -6.92 60.38
N ALA A 99 -13.00 -6.60 59.69
CA ALA A 99 -14.29 -6.37 60.33
C ALA A 99 -14.79 -7.62 61.08
N LEU A 100 -14.72 -8.80 60.46
CA LEU A 100 -15.13 -10.07 61.06
C LEU A 100 -14.28 -10.41 62.30
N ASN A 101 -12.97 -10.15 62.25
CA ASN A 101 -12.05 -10.42 63.35
C ASN A 101 -12.08 -9.36 64.46
N SER A 102 -12.63 -8.17 64.18
CA SER A 102 -12.75 -7.07 65.14
C SER A 102 -14.00 -7.14 66.02
N THR A 103 -14.88 -8.12 65.79
CA THR A 103 -16.06 -8.34 66.63
C THR A 103 -15.61 -8.73 68.05
N PRO A 104 -15.85 -7.91 69.09
CA PRO A 104 -15.47 -8.26 70.45
C PRO A 104 -16.26 -9.49 70.90
N SER A 105 -15.59 -10.42 71.58
CA SER A 105 -16.28 -11.54 72.24
C SER A 105 -17.24 -10.96 73.30
N PRO A 106 -18.51 -11.44 73.39
CA PRO A 106 -19.45 -10.99 74.41
C PRO A 106 -18.97 -11.31 75.83
#